data_AF-A0A7V9JA30-F1
#
_entry.id   AF-A0A7V9JA30-F1
#
_cell.length_a   1.000
_cell.length_b   1.000
_cell.length_c   1.000
_cell.angle_alpha   90.00
_cell.angle_beta   90.00
_cell.angle_gamma   90.00
#
_symmetry.space_group_name_H-M   'P 1'
#
loop_
_entity.id
_entity.type
_entity.pdbx_description
1 polymer ?
#
loop_
_entity_poly.entity_id
_entity_poly.type
_entity_poly.pdbx_seq_one_letter_code
_entity_poly.pdbx_strand_id
1 'polypeptide(L)'
;MTLYADSPSLDITSPTNSRIKWLVSLRKRRTREVEGVTMIEGHAELSLALAAGVEPRQLFYCPALVGDPQALLAQIDATATQVKSVSEAAFAKASYRESPDGWLAVVKDPMRRLDELTLNVQALVLVCESIEKPGNLGAMVRTAEAAGLDAVIAASPVADWGNPNTVRASKGTVFVVPVASAPTVEVISWLLDRRLRIVVATPDGDQLFTDTDLTGPSAIVVGAEHAGVTSTWLEVADDAARLPMRGHVNSLNVATSAAIAVYEALRQRT
;
A
#
# COMPACT_ATOMS: atom_id res chain seq x y z
N MET A 1 -1.29 -51.95 -1.19
CA MET A 1 -0.82 -51.48 0.12
C MET A 1 -0.50 -50.00 -0.03
N THR A 2 -1.50 -49.16 0.15
CA THR A 2 -1.41 -47.72 -0.10
C THR A 2 -0.58 -47.12 1.02
N LEU A 3 0.62 -46.66 0.70
CA LEU A 3 1.46 -45.89 1.61
C LEU A 3 0.70 -44.61 1.94
N TYR A 4 0.15 -44.52 3.15
CA TYR A 4 -0.19 -43.24 3.75
C TYR A 4 1.11 -42.44 3.80
N ALA A 5 1.26 -41.47 2.89
CA ALA A 5 2.21 -40.40 3.11
C ALA A 5 1.77 -39.72 4.41
N ASP A 6 2.61 -39.77 5.44
CA ASP A 6 2.36 -39.07 6.70
C ASP A 6 2.02 -37.61 6.37
N SER A 7 0.76 -37.23 6.57
CA SER A 7 0.38 -35.82 6.51
C SER A 7 1.25 -35.07 7.52
N PRO A 8 1.95 -34.00 7.13
CA PRO A 8 2.84 -33.31 8.03
C PRO A 8 2.08 -32.89 9.29
N SER A 9 2.66 -33.16 10.47
CA SER A 9 2.05 -32.79 11.74
C SER A 9 1.86 -31.28 11.81
N LEU A 10 0.60 -30.84 11.83
CA LEU A 10 0.26 -29.42 11.85
C LEU A 10 0.60 -28.78 13.21
N ASP A 11 1.18 -27.58 13.20
CA ASP A 11 1.49 -26.84 14.43
C ASP A 11 0.22 -26.32 15.13
N ILE A 12 -0.76 -25.83 14.36
CA ILE A 12 -1.99 -25.24 14.90
C ILE A 12 -3.21 -25.79 14.17
N THR A 13 -4.02 -26.57 14.88
CA THR A 13 -5.25 -27.15 14.35
C THR A 13 -6.52 -26.47 14.85
N SER A 14 -6.50 -25.86 16.04
CA SER A 14 -7.70 -25.28 16.64
C SER A 14 -7.96 -23.83 16.22
N PRO A 15 -9.16 -23.49 15.70
CA PRO A 15 -9.57 -22.10 15.44
C PRO A 15 -9.67 -21.23 16.71
N THR A 16 -9.72 -21.84 17.90
CA THR A 16 -9.78 -21.12 19.19
C THR A 16 -8.42 -20.92 19.83
N ASN A 17 -7.34 -21.38 19.17
CA ASN A 17 -5.95 -21.17 19.57
C ASN A 17 -5.68 -19.67 19.79
N SER A 18 -4.93 -19.33 20.83
CA SER A 18 -4.63 -17.94 21.21
C SER A 18 -3.94 -17.17 20.07
N ARG A 19 -3.09 -17.82 19.28
CA ARG A 19 -2.42 -17.22 18.13
C ARG A 19 -3.40 -16.86 17.02
N ILE A 20 -4.36 -17.75 16.72
CA ILE A 20 -5.42 -17.49 15.72
C ILE A 20 -6.31 -16.33 16.18
N LYS A 21 -6.71 -16.31 17.46
CA LYS A 21 -7.47 -15.19 18.03
C LYS A 21 -6.70 -13.86 17.93
N TRP A 22 -5.39 -13.90 18.15
CA TRP A 22 -4.53 -12.73 17.99
C TRP A 22 -4.46 -12.27 16.53
N LEU A 23 -4.27 -13.16 15.55
CA LEU A 23 -4.33 -12.81 14.12
C LEU A 23 -5.66 -12.14 13.75
N VAL A 24 -6.79 -12.68 14.23
CA VAL A 24 -8.12 -12.05 14.03
C VAL A 24 -8.18 -10.64 14.64
N SER A 25 -7.54 -10.42 15.78
CA SER A 25 -7.52 -9.10 16.42
C SER A 25 -6.76 -8.04 15.60
N LEU A 26 -5.77 -8.44 14.80
CA LEU A 26 -5.02 -7.55 13.88
C LEU A 26 -5.87 -6.98 12.73
N ARG A 27 -7.13 -7.40 12.58
CA ARG A 27 -8.09 -6.72 11.69
C ARG A 27 -8.41 -5.30 12.18
N LYS A 28 -8.28 -5.05 13.48
CA LYS A 28 -8.52 -3.75 14.10
C LYS A 28 -7.25 -2.89 14.03
N ARG A 29 -7.39 -1.67 13.49
CA ARG A 29 -6.32 -0.67 13.40
C ARG A 29 -5.59 -0.46 14.72
N ARG A 30 -6.34 -0.19 15.80
CA ARG A 30 -5.76 0.02 17.15
C ARG A 30 -4.86 -1.13 17.61
N THR A 31 -5.23 -2.37 17.30
CA THR A 31 -4.40 -3.53 17.67
C THR A 31 -3.11 -3.56 16.87
N ARG A 32 -3.17 -3.30 15.56
CA ARG A 32 -1.98 -3.19 14.71
C ARG A 32 -1.02 -2.09 15.16
N GLU A 33 -1.56 -0.92 15.50
CA GLU A 33 -0.78 0.22 15.99
C GLU A 33 -0.07 -0.08 17.31
N VAL A 34 -0.78 -0.71 18.27
CA VAL A 34 -0.19 -1.10 19.56
C VAL A 34 0.92 -2.15 19.38
N GLU A 35 0.73 -3.10 18.46
CA GLU A 35 1.68 -4.20 18.22
C GLU A 35 2.81 -3.80 17.24
N GLY A 36 2.64 -2.69 16.52
CA GLY A 36 3.56 -2.22 15.47
C GLY A 36 3.65 -3.16 14.26
N VAL A 37 2.58 -3.88 13.95
CA VAL A 37 2.55 -4.91 12.88
C VAL A 37 1.29 -4.85 12.04
N THR A 38 1.38 -5.38 10.82
CA THR A 38 0.22 -5.70 10.00
C THR A 38 0.33 -7.11 9.39
N MET A 39 -0.69 -7.51 8.63
CA MET A 39 -0.76 -8.81 7.96
C MET A 39 -0.64 -8.65 6.45
N ILE A 40 0.11 -9.56 5.84
CA ILE A 40 0.07 -9.84 4.41
C ILE A 40 -0.65 -11.17 4.24
N GLU A 41 -1.69 -11.19 3.43
CA GLU A 41 -2.40 -12.42 3.09
C GLU A 41 -2.35 -12.59 1.58
N GLY A 42 -1.97 -13.78 1.11
CA GLY A 42 -1.84 -14.08 -0.31
C GLY A 42 -0.42 -14.42 -0.74
N HIS A 43 -0.27 -15.41 -1.61
CA HIS A 43 1.03 -15.81 -2.19
C HIS A 43 1.66 -14.66 -2.99
N ALA A 44 0.87 -13.99 -3.84
CA ALA A 44 1.37 -12.94 -4.72
C ALA A 44 1.87 -11.72 -3.93
N GLU A 45 1.09 -11.27 -2.95
CA GLU A 45 1.43 -10.14 -2.08
C GLU A 45 2.66 -10.45 -1.20
N LEU A 46 2.73 -11.67 -0.65
CA LEU A 46 3.87 -12.10 0.14
C LEU A 46 5.13 -12.22 -0.71
N SER A 47 5.05 -12.82 -1.90
CA SER A 47 6.19 -12.96 -2.80
C SER A 47 6.81 -11.60 -3.16
N LEU A 48 5.96 -10.60 -3.46
CA LEU A 48 6.43 -9.27 -3.81
C LEU A 48 7.07 -8.55 -2.61
N ALA A 49 6.49 -8.69 -1.42
CA ALA A 49 7.04 -8.14 -0.20
C ALA A 49 8.42 -8.76 0.13
N LEU A 50 8.56 -10.09 0.02
CA LEU A 50 9.84 -10.78 0.24
C LEU A 50 10.90 -10.33 -0.77
N ALA A 51 10.54 -10.21 -2.05
CA ALA A 51 11.45 -9.72 -3.09
C ALA A 51 11.95 -8.28 -2.83
N ALA A 52 11.17 -7.48 -2.10
CA ALA A 52 11.55 -6.13 -1.67
C ALA A 52 12.30 -6.09 -0.32
N GLY A 53 12.67 -7.25 0.23
CA GLY A 53 13.41 -7.36 1.48
C GLY A 53 12.56 -7.21 2.75
N VAL A 54 11.24 -7.38 2.66
CA VAL A 54 10.39 -7.43 3.85
C VAL A 54 10.63 -8.73 4.57
N GLU A 55 10.99 -8.65 5.85
CA GLU A 55 11.19 -9.81 6.71
C GLU A 55 9.95 -10.06 7.58
N PRO A 56 9.20 -11.16 7.37
CA PRO A 56 8.09 -11.50 8.25
C PRO A 56 8.56 -11.86 9.65
N ARG A 57 7.85 -11.39 10.67
CA ARG A 57 8.05 -11.85 12.05
C ARG A 57 7.50 -13.27 12.24
N GLN A 58 6.34 -13.53 11.64
CA GLN A 58 5.66 -14.83 11.68
C GLN A 58 5.07 -15.14 10.31
N LEU A 59 5.11 -16.40 9.92
CA LEU A 59 4.51 -16.90 8.71
C LEU A 59 3.60 -18.10 9.04
N PHE A 60 2.37 -18.03 8.60
CA PHE A 60 1.37 -19.08 8.72
C PHE A 60 1.04 -19.58 7.33
N TYR A 61 1.09 -20.89 7.13
CA TYR A 61 0.66 -21.49 5.89
C TYR A 61 -0.25 -22.69 6.12
N CYS A 62 -1.20 -22.91 5.22
CA CYS A 62 -2.12 -24.04 5.27
C CYS A 62 -1.74 -25.08 4.19
N PRO A 63 -1.12 -26.22 4.55
CA PRO A 63 -0.72 -27.26 3.59
C PRO A 63 -1.84 -27.76 2.68
N ALA A 64 -3.10 -27.66 3.09
CA ALA A 64 -4.25 -28.09 2.30
C ALA A 64 -4.68 -27.08 1.21
N LEU A 65 -4.29 -25.81 1.36
CA LEU A 65 -4.66 -24.73 0.44
C LEU A 65 -3.50 -24.31 -0.47
N VAL A 66 -2.27 -24.47 0.02
CA VAL A 66 -1.07 -24.17 -0.77
C VAL A 66 -0.72 -25.35 -1.67
N GLY A 67 -0.23 -25.07 -2.88
CA GLY A 67 0.30 -26.10 -3.77
C GLY A 67 1.65 -26.63 -3.27
N ASP A 68 2.75 -26.07 -3.75
CA ASP A 68 4.09 -26.36 -3.24
C ASP A 68 4.57 -25.22 -2.32
N PRO A 69 4.69 -25.45 -1.00
CA PRO A 69 5.17 -24.42 -0.09
C PRO A 69 6.69 -24.20 -0.16
N GLN A 70 7.47 -25.14 -0.72
CA GLN A 70 8.93 -25.11 -0.61
C GLN A 70 9.55 -23.89 -1.27
N ALA A 71 9.07 -23.50 -2.45
CA ALA A 71 9.62 -22.37 -3.20
C ALA A 71 9.52 -21.03 -2.44
N LEU A 72 8.43 -20.81 -1.72
CA LEU A 72 8.26 -19.60 -0.91
C LEU A 72 8.98 -19.71 0.42
N LEU A 73 8.90 -20.87 1.09
CA LEU A 73 9.61 -21.11 2.36
C LEU A 73 11.14 -21.01 2.21
N ALA A 74 11.69 -21.36 1.05
CA ALA A 74 13.12 -21.21 0.77
C ALA A 74 13.60 -19.75 0.72
N GLN A 75 12.69 -18.79 0.55
CA GLN A 75 13.00 -17.35 0.57
C GLN A 75 12.96 -16.76 1.99
N ILE A 76 12.52 -17.53 2.98
CA ILE A 76 12.34 -17.07 4.36
C ILE A 76 13.60 -17.37 5.17
N ASP A 77 14.10 -16.36 5.88
CA ASP A 77 15.12 -16.58 6.90
C ASP A 77 14.50 -17.26 8.14
N ALA A 78 14.78 -18.55 8.29
CA ALA A 78 14.27 -19.37 9.39
C ALA A 78 14.81 -18.94 10.77
N THR A 79 15.84 -18.10 10.85
CA THR A 79 16.34 -17.54 12.11
C THR A 79 15.59 -16.28 12.53
N ALA A 80 15.02 -15.55 11.56
CA ALA A 80 14.30 -14.30 11.78
C ALA A 80 12.77 -14.48 11.82
N THR A 81 12.24 -15.52 11.14
CA THR A 81 10.80 -15.73 10.98
C THR A 81 10.30 -17.00 11.67
N GLN A 82 9.26 -16.87 12.52
CA GLN A 82 8.57 -18.04 13.07
C GLN A 82 7.56 -18.60 12.06
N VAL A 83 7.87 -19.75 11.47
CA VAL A 83 6.98 -20.43 10.52
C VAL A 83 6.09 -21.45 11.25
N LYS A 84 4.78 -21.44 10.93
CA LYS A 84 3.78 -22.34 11.51
C LYS A 84 2.84 -22.89 10.44
N SER A 85 2.73 -24.21 10.37
CA SER A 85 1.71 -24.89 9.58
C SER A 85 0.38 -24.90 10.33
N VAL A 86 -0.72 -24.61 9.63
CA VAL A 86 -2.05 -24.53 10.26
C VAL A 86 -3.10 -25.33 9.48
N SER A 87 -4.09 -25.87 10.20
CA SER A 87 -5.24 -26.50 9.56
C SER A 87 -6.09 -25.50 8.78
N GLU A 88 -6.88 -26.00 7.83
CA GLU A 88 -7.81 -25.19 7.03
C GLU A 88 -8.81 -24.41 7.90
N ALA A 89 -9.39 -25.05 8.92
CA ALA A 89 -10.32 -24.40 9.83
C ALA A 89 -9.68 -23.26 10.64
N ALA A 90 -8.43 -23.45 11.11
CA ALA A 90 -7.69 -22.41 11.80
C ALA A 90 -7.29 -21.26 10.85
N PHE A 91 -6.87 -21.59 9.62
CA PHE A 91 -6.52 -20.60 8.60
C PHE A 91 -7.73 -19.75 8.20
N ALA A 92 -8.86 -20.39 7.87
CA ALA A 92 -10.08 -19.71 7.49
C ALA A 92 -10.57 -18.75 8.58
N LYS A 93 -10.35 -19.09 9.86
CA LYS A 93 -10.67 -18.19 10.96
C LYS A 93 -9.77 -16.95 10.98
N ALA A 94 -8.48 -17.09 10.70
CA ALA A 94 -7.50 -16.00 10.69
C ALA A 94 -7.64 -15.10 9.45
N SER A 95 -7.82 -15.71 8.29
CA SER A 95 -7.95 -15.08 6.97
C SER A 95 -8.96 -13.93 6.95
N TYR A 96 -8.60 -12.83 6.31
CA TYR A 96 -9.50 -11.71 6.03
C TYR A 96 -10.31 -11.92 4.74
N ARG A 97 -9.92 -12.89 3.91
CA ARG A 97 -10.54 -13.21 2.61
C ARG A 97 -11.64 -14.28 2.78
N GLU A 98 -12.60 -14.28 1.86
CA GLU A 98 -13.59 -15.36 1.76
C GLU A 98 -12.99 -16.63 1.15
N SER A 99 -12.01 -16.49 0.24
CA SER A 99 -11.32 -17.59 -0.43
C SER A 99 -9.80 -17.42 -0.30
N PRO A 100 -9.21 -17.78 0.85
CA PRO A 100 -7.77 -17.71 1.05
C PRO A 100 -6.98 -18.72 0.21
N ASP A 101 -5.77 -18.35 -0.18
CA ASP A 101 -4.81 -19.22 -0.91
C ASP A 101 -3.80 -19.93 0.02
N GLY A 102 -4.00 -19.81 1.33
CA GLY A 102 -3.22 -20.54 2.33
C GLY A 102 -1.96 -19.85 2.82
N TRP A 103 -1.71 -18.57 2.48
CA TRP A 103 -0.55 -17.81 3.00
C TRP A 103 -0.95 -16.60 3.83
N LEU A 104 -0.38 -16.47 5.04
CA LEU A 104 -0.55 -15.32 5.91
C LEU A 104 0.74 -15.01 6.67
N ALA A 105 1.29 -13.83 6.45
CA ALA A 105 2.47 -13.32 7.15
C ALA A 105 2.11 -12.17 8.09
N VAL A 106 2.82 -12.05 9.20
CA VAL A 106 2.81 -10.86 10.06
C VAL A 106 4.12 -10.13 9.87
N VAL A 107 4.03 -8.86 9.48
CA VAL A 107 5.16 -7.98 9.14
C VAL A 107 5.09 -6.69 9.94
N LYS A 108 6.19 -5.92 9.98
CA LYS A 108 6.17 -4.57 10.57
C LYS A 108 5.17 -3.68 9.81
N ASP A 109 4.51 -2.77 10.51
CA ASP A 109 3.68 -1.76 9.85
C ASP A 109 4.53 -0.93 8.85
N PRO A 110 4.02 -0.65 7.63
CA PRO A 110 4.80 0.02 6.59
C PRO A 110 4.90 1.54 6.77
N MET A 111 4.13 2.15 7.69
CA MET A 111 4.13 3.59 7.90
C MET A 111 5.53 4.10 8.29
N ARG A 112 6.00 5.09 7.54
CA ARG A 112 7.21 5.86 7.84
C ARG A 112 6.84 7.28 8.25
N ARG A 113 7.76 7.93 8.96
CA ARG A 113 7.71 9.38 9.18
C ARG A 113 8.27 10.10 7.95
N LEU A 114 7.84 11.35 7.74
CA LEU A 114 8.32 12.16 6.62
C LEU A 114 9.85 12.33 6.59
N ASP A 115 10.49 12.44 7.76
CA ASP A 115 11.95 12.58 7.89
C ASP A 115 12.73 11.28 7.65
N GLU A 116 12.04 10.14 7.56
CA GLU A 116 12.62 8.84 7.20
C GLU A 116 12.57 8.58 5.69
N LEU A 117 11.91 9.44 4.92
CA LEU A 117 11.82 9.33 3.46
C LEU A 117 13.08 9.89 2.79
N THR A 118 13.71 9.07 1.95
CA THR A 118 14.83 9.47 1.09
C THR A 118 14.33 9.54 -0.34
N LEU A 119 14.58 10.66 -1.01
CA LEU A 119 14.15 10.89 -2.40
C LEU A 119 15.36 10.97 -3.33
N ASN A 120 15.16 10.59 -4.59
CA ASN A 120 16.14 10.84 -5.65
C ASN A 120 16.18 12.32 -6.05
N VAL A 121 17.21 12.72 -6.82
CA VAL A 121 17.34 14.11 -7.31
C VAL A 121 16.15 14.50 -8.19
N GLN A 122 15.68 13.59 -9.06
CA GLN A 122 14.53 13.79 -9.95
C GLN A 122 13.27 13.18 -9.34
N ALA A 123 12.98 13.46 -8.07
CA ALA A 123 11.90 12.77 -7.36
C ALA A 123 10.52 12.95 -8.02
N LEU A 124 9.69 11.92 -7.95
CA LEU A 124 8.25 12.01 -8.17
C LEU A 124 7.52 11.46 -6.95
N VAL A 125 6.71 12.31 -6.34
CA VAL A 125 5.93 11.98 -5.14
C VAL A 125 4.44 12.08 -5.45
N LEU A 126 3.65 11.14 -4.95
CA LEU A 126 2.18 11.23 -4.97
C LEU A 126 1.67 11.61 -3.58
N VAL A 127 0.89 12.68 -3.50
CA VAL A 127 0.24 13.13 -2.28
C VAL A 127 -1.26 12.87 -2.37
N CYS A 128 -1.77 12.10 -1.42
CA CYS A 128 -3.15 11.69 -1.29
C CYS A 128 -3.82 12.51 -0.18
N GLU A 129 -4.49 13.61 -0.52
CA GLU A 129 -5.22 14.41 0.46
C GLU A 129 -6.59 13.82 0.78
N SER A 130 -6.86 13.57 2.07
CA SER A 130 -8.17 13.17 2.57
C SER A 130 -8.77 11.93 1.88
N ILE A 131 -7.91 10.98 1.48
CA ILE A 131 -8.35 9.73 0.85
C ILE A 131 -8.77 8.73 1.92
N GLU A 132 -10.07 8.51 2.03
CA GLU A 132 -10.65 7.66 3.09
C GLU A 132 -10.63 6.17 2.74
N LYS A 133 -10.85 5.82 1.47
CA LYS A 133 -11.05 4.42 1.04
C LYS A 133 -9.71 3.69 0.96
N PRO A 134 -9.47 2.64 1.77
CA PRO A 134 -8.22 1.85 1.73
C PRO A 134 -7.91 1.27 0.34
N GLY A 135 -8.96 0.89 -0.41
CA GLY A 135 -8.81 0.38 -1.76
C GLY A 135 -8.22 1.40 -2.74
N ASN A 136 -8.60 2.68 -2.63
CA ASN A 136 -8.04 3.75 -3.47
C ASN A 136 -6.57 3.99 -3.11
N LEU A 137 -6.23 4.04 -1.82
CA LEU A 137 -4.83 4.16 -1.35
C LEU A 137 -3.97 3.02 -1.89
N GLY A 138 -4.43 1.77 -1.74
CA GLY A 138 -3.67 0.62 -2.25
C GLY A 138 -3.50 0.66 -3.77
N ALA A 139 -4.54 1.04 -4.51
CA ALA A 139 -4.44 1.20 -5.96
C ALA A 139 -3.42 2.28 -6.37
N MET A 140 -3.40 3.42 -5.67
CA MET A 140 -2.43 4.50 -5.90
C MET A 140 -0.99 4.09 -5.57
N VAL A 141 -0.79 3.33 -4.49
CA VAL A 141 0.53 2.78 -4.15
C VAL A 141 1.00 1.76 -5.19
N ARG A 142 0.09 0.97 -5.76
CA ARG A 142 0.42 0.07 -6.88
C ARG A 142 0.78 0.85 -8.15
N THR A 143 0.06 1.91 -8.47
CA THR A 143 0.43 2.82 -9.56
C THR A 143 1.80 3.42 -9.32
N ALA A 144 2.06 3.90 -8.10
CA ALA A 144 3.33 4.51 -7.72
C ALA A 144 4.50 3.53 -7.89
N GLU A 145 4.34 2.28 -7.46
CA GLU A 145 5.36 1.24 -7.65
C GLU A 145 5.62 0.97 -9.14
N ALA A 146 4.56 0.75 -9.92
CA ALA A 146 4.67 0.47 -11.35
C ALA A 146 5.30 1.62 -12.16
N ALA A 147 5.12 2.87 -11.70
CA ALA A 147 5.69 4.06 -12.34
C ALA A 147 7.03 4.51 -11.73
N GLY A 148 7.54 3.80 -10.71
CA GLY A 148 8.83 4.10 -10.09
C GLY A 148 8.86 5.39 -9.27
N LEU A 149 7.76 5.72 -8.58
CA LEU A 149 7.71 6.88 -7.67
C LEU A 149 8.58 6.68 -6.43
N ASP A 150 9.11 7.79 -5.91
CA ASP A 150 9.96 7.80 -4.71
C ASP A 150 9.15 7.62 -3.42
N ALA A 151 7.92 8.16 -3.37
CA ALA A 151 7.07 8.05 -2.20
C ALA A 151 5.58 8.27 -2.50
N VAL A 152 4.73 7.73 -1.62
CA VAL A 152 3.31 8.08 -1.52
C VAL A 152 3.00 8.60 -0.11
N ILE A 153 2.43 9.80 -0.03
CA ILE A 153 2.18 10.47 1.25
C ILE A 153 0.68 10.71 1.39
N ALA A 154 0.07 10.30 2.50
CA ALA A 154 -1.29 10.68 2.83
C ALA A 154 -1.28 11.96 3.67
N ALA A 155 -1.97 12.99 3.19
CA ALA A 155 -2.12 14.27 3.87
C ALA A 155 -3.53 14.37 4.47
N SER A 156 -3.64 14.51 5.80
CA SER A 156 -4.89 14.70 6.57
C SER A 156 -6.13 13.91 6.08
N PRO A 157 -6.55 12.81 6.75
CA PRO A 157 -6.05 12.27 8.01
C PRO A 157 -4.88 11.29 7.84
N VAL A 158 -4.35 10.81 8.96
CA VAL A 158 -3.35 9.72 8.98
C VAL A 158 -3.97 8.44 8.40
N ALA A 159 -3.47 8.02 7.25
CA ALA A 159 -3.92 6.82 6.57
C ALA A 159 -3.55 5.55 7.33
N ASP A 160 -4.36 4.50 7.16
CA ASP A 160 -4.09 3.17 7.67
C ASP A 160 -3.40 2.35 6.56
N TRP A 161 -2.09 2.57 6.36
CA TRP A 161 -1.32 1.86 5.32
C TRP A 161 -1.28 0.35 5.55
N GLY A 162 -1.26 -0.06 6.82
CA GLY A 162 -1.38 -1.45 7.24
C GLY A 162 -2.80 -2.01 7.16
N ASN A 163 -3.80 -1.32 6.62
CA ASN A 163 -5.14 -1.89 6.46
C ASN A 163 -5.09 -3.12 5.54
N PRO A 164 -5.74 -4.25 5.89
CA PRO A 164 -5.77 -5.43 5.01
C PRO A 164 -6.28 -5.14 3.60
N ASN A 165 -7.22 -4.19 3.44
CA ASN A 165 -7.70 -3.78 2.13
C ASN A 165 -6.68 -2.92 1.37
N THR A 166 -5.88 -2.07 2.04
CA THR A 166 -4.77 -1.32 1.42
C THR A 166 -3.68 -2.27 0.95
N VAL A 167 -3.27 -3.22 1.80
CA VAL A 167 -2.27 -4.25 1.47
C VAL A 167 -2.73 -5.08 0.28
N ARG A 168 -3.99 -5.53 0.27
CA ARG A 168 -4.55 -6.29 -0.86
C ARG A 168 -4.65 -5.46 -2.14
N ALA A 169 -5.19 -4.24 -2.07
CA ALA A 169 -5.37 -3.41 -3.25
C ALA A 169 -4.02 -2.97 -3.87
N SER A 170 -2.99 -2.82 -3.05
CA SER A 170 -1.62 -2.56 -3.51
C SER A 170 -0.90 -3.81 -4.05
N LYS A 171 -1.48 -5.01 -3.90
CA LYS A 171 -0.78 -6.29 -4.12
C LYS A 171 0.53 -6.42 -3.32
N GLY A 172 0.57 -5.85 -2.12
CA GLY A 172 1.77 -5.85 -1.28
C GLY A 172 2.81 -4.77 -1.63
N THR A 173 2.60 -3.96 -2.67
CA THR A 173 3.57 -2.89 -3.02
C THR A 173 3.69 -1.79 -1.98
N VAL A 174 2.76 -1.72 -1.01
CA VAL A 174 2.84 -0.80 0.14
C VAL A 174 4.06 -1.03 1.04
N PHE A 175 4.72 -2.18 0.92
CA PHE A 175 5.99 -2.43 1.60
C PHE A 175 7.22 -2.13 0.74
N VAL A 176 7.01 -1.86 -0.56
CA VAL A 176 8.07 -1.60 -1.55
C VAL A 176 8.24 -0.10 -1.73
N VAL A 177 7.15 0.60 -2.01
CA VAL A 177 7.15 2.07 -2.15
C VAL A 177 7.12 2.70 -0.77
N PRO A 178 8.02 3.63 -0.44
CA PRO A 178 7.98 4.37 0.81
C PRO A 178 6.63 5.08 1.00
N VAL A 179 5.93 4.77 2.09
CA VAL A 179 4.65 5.41 2.44
C VAL A 179 4.75 6.17 3.75
N ALA A 180 4.12 7.35 3.80
CA ALA A 180 4.06 8.18 5.01
C ALA A 180 2.69 8.82 5.19
N SER A 181 2.42 9.34 6.39
CA SER A 181 1.26 10.17 6.66
C SER A 181 1.66 11.33 7.56
N ALA A 182 1.12 12.51 7.29
CA ALA A 182 1.27 13.67 8.15
C ALA A 182 0.10 14.65 7.96
N PRO A 183 -0.09 15.63 8.88
CA PRO A 183 -0.96 16.76 8.63
C PRO A 183 -0.58 17.51 7.36
N THR A 184 -1.57 18.07 6.67
CA THR A 184 -1.41 18.77 5.38
C THR A 184 -0.31 19.81 5.41
N VAL A 185 -0.27 20.62 6.46
CA VAL A 185 0.73 21.69 6.63
C VAL A 185 2.16 21.14 6.74
N GLU A 186 2.35 20.00 7.40
CA GLU A 186 3.65 19.36 7.52
C GLU A 186 4.11 18.75 6.18
N VAL A 187 3.18 18.14 5.43
CA VAL A 187 3.49 17.63 4.09
C VAL A 187 3.90 18.78 3.16
N ILE A 188 3.14 19.87 3.13
CA ILE A 188 3.46 21.06 2.32
C ILE A 188 4.84 21.59 2.70
N SER A 189 5.13 21.81 3.98
CA SER A 189 6.44 22.27 4.44
C SER A 189 7.56 21.35 3.97
N TRP A 190 7.36 20.04 4.10
CA TRP A 190 8.35 19.03 3.72
C TRP A 190 8.65 19.00 2.22
N LEU A 191 7.63 19.25 1.38
CA LEU A 191 7.77 19.38 -0.08
C LEU A 191 8.55 20.65 -0.47
N LEU A 192 8.18 21.79 0.14
CA LEU A 192 8.81 23.09 -0.12
C LEU A 192 10.29 23.10 0.28
N ASP A 193 10.63 22.53 1.45
CA ASP A 193 12.01 22.40 1.92
C ASP A 193 12.89 21.59 0.93
N ARG A 194 12.27 20.67 0.19
CA ARG A 194 12.92 19.83 -0.84
C ARG A 194 12.82 20.43 -2.24
N ARG A 195 12.19 21.59 -2.39
CA ARG A 195 11.99 22.28 -3.67
C ARG A 195 11.30 21.39 -4.72
N LEU A 196 10.36 20.57 -4.28
CA LEU A 196 9.51 19.81 -5.19
C LEU A 196 8.42 20.73 -5.74
N ARG A 197 8.25 20.74 -7.06
CA ARG A 197 7.14 21.44 -7.71
C ARG A 197 5.82 20.80 -7.29
N ILE A 198 4.88 21.56 -6.76
CA ILE A 198 3.57 21.06 -6.30
C ILE A 198 2.55 21.23 -7.41
N VAL A 199 2.11 20.11 -8.01
CA VAL A 199 1.08 20.08 -9.06
C VAL A 199 -0.19 19.48 -8.50
N VAL A 200 -1.23 20.30 -8.40
CA VAL A 200 -2.51 19.91 -7.80
C VAL A 200 -3.48 19.45 -8.89
N ALA A 201 -3.97 18.22 -8.76
CA ALA A 201 -5.03 17.68 -9.62
C ALA A 201 -6.40 18.22 -9.17
N THR A 202 -7.03 19.04 -10.00
CA THR A 202 -8.37 19.57 -9.74
C THR A 202 -9.17 19.76 -11.03
N PRO A 203 -10.48 19.49 -11.05
CA PRO A 203 -11.33 19.77 -12.23
C PRO A 203 -11.30 21.25 -12.64
N ASP A 204 -11.10 22.15 -11.67
CA ASP A 204 -11.08 23.61 -11.87
C ASP A 204 -9.69 24.15 -12.26
N GLY A 205 -8.72 23.26 -12.48
CA GLY A 205 -7.37 23.64 -12.88
C GLY A 205 -7.38 24.39 -14.22
N ASP A 206 -6.51 25.38 -14.38
CA ASP A 206 -6.44 26.23 -15.57
C ASP A 206 -5.64 25.57 -16.71
N GLN A 207 -4.74 24.65 -16.38
CA GLN A 207 -3.92 23.90 -17.33
C GLN A 207 -4.35 22.43 -17.47
N LEU A 208 -4.07 21.83 -18.62
CA LEU A 208 -4.15 20.37 -18.76
C LEU A 208 -2.88 19.73 -18.23
N PHE A 209 -2.98 18.53 -17.64
CA PHE A 209 -1.80 17.76 -17.24
C PHE A 209 -0.77 17.56 -18.36
N THR A 210 -1.21 17.50 -19.61
CA THR A 210 -0.33 17.37 -20.79
C THR A 210 0.44 18.64 -21.13
N ASP A 211 0.01 19.79 -20.62
CA ASP A 211 0.63 21.10 -20.84
C ASP A 211 1.49 21.55 -19.64
N THR A 212 1.38 20.84 -18.51
CA THR A 212 2.17 21.08 -17.29
C THR A 212 3.53 20.39 -17.37
N ASP A 213 4.61 21.10 -16.98
CA ASP A 213 5.97 20.54 -16.91
C ASP A 213 6.15 19.64 -15.68
N LEU A 214 6.29 18.35 -15.93
CA LEU A 214 6.53 17.29 -14.94
C LEU A 214 7.90 16.63 -15.11
N THR A 215 8.81 17.23 -15.90
CA THR A 215 10.15 16.68 -16.19
C THR A 215 11.12 16.81 -15.02
N GLY A 216 10.93 17.83 -14.18
CA GLY A 216 11.72 18.08 -12.97
C GLY A 216 11.13 17.43 -11.71
N PRO A 217 11.78 17.61 -10.54
CA PRO A 217 11.33 17.05 -9.27
C PRO A 217 9.95 17.61 -8.88
N SER A 218 8.98 16.73 -8.66
CA SER A 218 7.59 17.16 -8.47
C SER A 218 6.79 16.28 -7.52
N ALA A 219 5.74 16.86 -6.97
CA ALA A 219 4.72 16.20 -6.19
C ALA A 219 3.36 16.42 -6.86
N ILE A 220 2.69 15.32 -7.23
CA ILE A 220 1.33 15.35 -7.73
C ILE A 220 0.38 15.19 -6.54
N VAL A 221 -0.53 16.13 -6.36
CA VAL A 221 -1.50 16.13 -5.25
C VAL A 221 -2.88 15.76 -5.79
N VAL A 222 -3.50 14.74 -5.22
CA VAL A 222 -4.87 14.33 -5.53
C VAL A 222 -5.73 14.38 -4.28
N GLY A 223 -6.96 14.87 -4.41
CA GLY A 223 -7.89 15.05 -3.29
C GLY A 223 -9.04 14.04 -3.25
N ALA A 224 -9.89 14.17 -2.24
CA ALA A 224 -11.03 13.28 -2.01
C ALA A 224 -12.05 13.34 -3.16
N GLU A 225 -12.75 12.23 -3.43
CA GLU A 225 -13.66 12.08 -4.59
C GLU A 225 -14.75 13.16 -4.68
N HIS A 226 -15.23 13.67 -3.54
CA HIS A 226 -16.32 14.65 -3.48
C HIS A 226 -15.87 16.07 -3.11
N ALA A 227 -14.83 16.18 -2.29
CA ALA A 227 -14.35 17.48 -1.79
C ALA A 227 -13.19 18.03 -2.63
N GLY A 228 -12.54 17.20 -3.46
CA GLY A 228 -11.30 17.57 -4.12
C GLY A 228 -10.19 17.82 -3.10
N VAL A 229 -9.27 18.71 -3.46
CA VAL A 229 -8.24 19.20 -2.55
C VAL A 229 -8.70 20.44 -1.78
N THR A 230 -8.09 20.71 -0.63
CA THR A 230 -8.39 21.91 0.15
C THR A 230 -7.78 23.18 -0.46
N SER A 231 -8.29 24.37 -0.08
CA SER A 231 -7.72 25.65 -0.52
C SER A 231 -6.25 25.79 -0.13
N THR A 232 -5.86 25.21 1.00
CA THR A 232 -4.47 25.16 1.47
C THR A 232 -3.51 24.62 0.40
N TRP A 233 -3.91 23.59 -0.36
CA TRP A 233 -3.09 23.07 -1.46
C TRP A 233 -3.10 23.97 -2.68
N LEU A 234 -4.24 24.55 -3.02
CA LEU A 234 -4.37 25.46 -4.16
C LEU A 234 -3.55 26.74 -3.96
N GLU A 235 -3.48 27.25 -2.73
CA GLU A 235 -2.71 28.45 -2.37
C GLU A 235 -1.20 28.26 -2.50
N VAL A 236 -0.70 27.03 -2.38
CA VAL A 236 0.73 26.69 -2.47
C VAL A 236 1.10 25.96 -3.76
N ALA A 237 0.13 25.70 -4.64
CA ALA A 237 0.35 24.99 -5.88
C ALA A 237 1.22 25.83 -6.84
N ASP A 238 2.21 25.20 -7.45
CA ASP A 238 2.89 25.78 -8.61
C ASP A 238 2.00 25.70 -9.85
N ASP A 239 1.22 24.61 -10.00
CA ASP A 239 0.19 24.46 -11.03
C ASP A 239 -1.07 23.78 -10.49
N ALA A 240 -2.23 24.24 -10.97
CA ALA A 240 -3.50 23.53 -10.84
C ALA A 240 -3.84 22.87 -12.18
N ALA A 241 -3.64 21.56 -12.28
CA ALA A 241 -3.80 20.80 -13.52
C ALA A 241 -5.12 20.00 -13.51
N ARG A 242 -5.82 19.98 -14.64
CA ARG A 242 -7.04 19.21 -14.85
C ARG A 242 -6.85 18.10 -15.87
N LEU A 243 -7.64 17.04 -15.72
CA LEU A 243 -7.84 16.04 -16.76
C LEU A 243 -9.04 16.45 -17.63
N PRO A 244 -8.95 16.38 -18.97
CA PRO A 244 -10.04 16.79 -19.84
C PRO A 244 -11.23 15.82 -19.73
N MET A 245 -12.41 16.34 -19.38
CA MET A 245 -13.67 15.58 -19.38
C MET A 245 -14.49 15.93 -20.62
N ARG A 246 -14.78 14.95 -21.47
CA ARG A 246 -15.57 15.14 -22.71
C ARG A 246 -17.03 14.67 -22.60
N GLY A 247 -17.37 13.96 -21.53
CA GLY A 247 -18.68 13.39 -21.30
C GLY A 247 -19.53 14.21 -20.34
N HIS A 248 -20.58 13.58 -19.81
CA HIS A 248 -21.51 14.20 -18.85
C HIS A 248 -21.02 14.15 -17.40
N VAL A 249 -20.01 13.32 -17.10
CA VAL A 249 -19.39 13.27 -15.78
C VAL A 249 -18.31 14.33 -15.68
N ASN A 250 -18.15 14.91 -14.49
CA ASN A 250 -17.19 15.98 -14.20
C ASN A 250 -15.95 15.50 -13.42
N SER A 251 -15.88 14.21 -13.07
CA SER A 251 -14.74 13.64 -12.35
C SER A 251 -14.56 12.15 -12.66
N LEU A 252 -13.37 11.63 -12.34
CA LEU A 252 -13.03 10.22 -12.33
C LEU A 252 -12.81 9.75 -10.89
N ASN A 253 -12.79 8.43 -10.68
CA ASN A 253 -12.28 7.88 -9.43
C ASN A 253 -10.85 8.38 -9.17
N VAL A 254 -10.56 8.78 -7.93
CA VAL A 254 -9.30 9.43 -7.56
C VAL A 254 -8.07 8.59 -7.90
N ALA A 255 -8.10 7.28 -7.70
CA ALA A 255 -6.97 6.41 -8.03
C ALA A 255 -6.74 6.33 -9.55
N THR A 256 -7.81 6.44 -10.34
CA THR A 256 -7.72 6.54 -11.80
C THR A 256 -7.12 7.87 -12.24
N SER A 257 -7.58 8.99 -11.65
CA SER A 257 -6.99 10.31 -11.91
C SER A 257 -5.50 10.35 -11.56
N ALA A 258 -5.13 9.81 -10.40
CA ALA A 258 -3.74 9.69 -9.97
C ALA A 258 -2.92 8.86 -10.96
N ALA A 259 -3.44 7.74 -11.44
CA ALA A 259 -2.75 6.92 -12.43
C ALA A 259 -2.49 7.68 -13.75
N ILE A 260 -3.48 8.42 -14.26
CA ILE A 260 -3.31 9.20 -15.49
C ILE A 260 -2.27 10.30 -15.28
N ALA A 261 -2.36 11.06 -14.19
CA ALA A 261 -1.41 12.14 -13.88
C ALA A 261 0.02 11.61 -13.69
N VAL A 262 0.17 10.51 -12.95
CA VAL A 262 1.48 9.86 -12.73
C VAL A 262 2.08 9.33 -14.03
N TYR A 263 1.29 8.69 -14.89
CA TYR A 263 1.80 8.18 -16.16
C TYR A 263 2.09 9.29 -17.18
N GLU A 264 1.42 10.44 -17.09
CA GLU A 264 1.82 11.62 -17.87
C GLU A 264 3.19 12.15 -17.40
N ALA A 265 3.43 12.24 -16.08
CA ALA A 265 4.76 12.57 -15.57
C ALA A 265 5.81 11.56 -16.05
N LEU A 266 5.51 10.26 -15.99
CA LEU A 266 6.40 9.21 -16.48
C LEU A 266 6.71 9.39 -17.96
N ARG A 267 5.69 9.63 -18.81
CA ARG A 267 5.85 9.88 -20.26
C ARG A 267 6.77 11.06 -20.55
N GLN A 268 6.74 12.11 -19.74
CA GLN A 268 7.62 13.28 -19.91
C GLN A 268 9.07 13.01 -19.46
N ARG A 269 9.27 12.03 -18.56
CA ARG A 269 10.57 11.69 -17.95
C ARG A 269 11.31 10.56 -18.67
N THR A 270 10.70 9.95 -19.68
CA THR A 270 11.25 8.86 -20.52
C THR A 270 11.39 9.28 -21.97
#